data_AF-A0A7Z7I5L7-F1
#
_entry.id   AF-A0A7Z7I5L7-F1
#
_cell.length_a   1.000
_cell.length_b   1.000
_cell.length_c   1.000
_cell.angle_alpha   90.00
_cell.angle_beta   90.00
_cell.angle_gamma   90.00
#
_symmetry.space_group_name_H-M   'P 1'
#
loop_
_entity.id
_entity.type
_entity.pdbx_description
1 polymer ?
#
loop_
_entity_poly.entity_id
_entity_poly.type
_entity_poly.pdbx_seq_one_letter_code
_entity_poly.pdbx_strand_id
1 'polypeptide(L)'
;MNIEEREKLRREIEDLRLNGARRRELSIHTCERLFFDFGIRPSIASVRDFTQTGSASDIPKDIEAFWARVRSASRVRIESGAIPEALQERAGELLGQLYSEAQDCARAALAVEKQQIEAMVEATESRLHDADVRHAAIEEAYQRSESKAEAAASRIAALEAELSTLRGQETHAHDGLHTLIARLERENESLSKRVEQEQMASAALRDRLDALQTELRENTEHYARQIKDAVSEAERRVKPMLVELDSLRTMSATYQAGVRDASQKEFEFIQQLSASKGRADRLEIQVRKQSDEIDALARERDVLQSREAMTDEVGGTLCALAAQGRLSMDELATLGTLADAHVELPARCPVCEVGEPELARHEDEFELSCPECEHTSGASSSKLSALAGFGAPARAEAS
;
A
#
# COMPACT_ATOMS: atom_id res chain seq x y z
N MET A 1 -26.82 -117.06 -74.07
CA MET A 1 -27.63 -116.68 -75.23
C MET A 1 -27.65 -115.16 -75.33
N ASN A 2 -27.19 -114.65 -76.47
CA ASN A 2 -27.08 -113.23 -76.78
C ASN A 2 -28.46 -112.62 -77.12
N ILE A 3 -28.61 -111.30 -77.05
CA ILE A 3 -29.91 -110.63 -77.25
C ILE A 3 -30.45 -110.88 -78.67
N GLU A 4 -29.58 -110.81 -79.68
CA GLU A 4 -29.95 -111.09 -81.08
C GLU A 4 -30.41 -112.53 -81.30
N GLU A 5 -29.79 -113.51 -80.62
CA GLU A 5 -30.17 -114.93 -80.70
C GLU A 5 -31.55 -115.17 -80.08
N ARG A 6 -31.82 -114.48 -78.95
CA ARG A 6 -33.12 -114.51 -78.29
C ARG A 6 -34.23 -113.97 -79.18
N GLU A 7 -33.97 -112.90 -79.92
CA GLU A 7 -34.92 -112.30 -80.86
C GLU A 7 -35.12 -113.14 -82.12
N LYS A 8 -34.07 -113.80 -82.61
CA LYS A 8 -34.19 -114.78 -83.71
C LYS A 8 -35.08 -115.96 -83.32
N LEU A 9 -34.84 -116.56 -82.15
CA LEU A 9 -35.67 -117.67 -81.66
C LEU A 9 -37.13 -117.24 -81.45
N ARG A 10 -37.38 -116.02 -80.97
CA ARG A 10 -38.76 -115.48 -80.86
C ARG A 10 -39.45 -115.38 -82.21
N ARG A 11 -38.76 -114.82 -83.22
CA ARG A 11 -39.29 -114.72 -84.58
C ARG A 11 -39.55 -116.09 -85.20
N GLU A 12 -38.62 -117.05 -85.04
CA GLU A 12 -38.81 -118.44 -85.50
C GLU A 12 -40.09 -119.07 -84.89
N ILE A 13 -40.32 -118.87 -83.60
CA ILE A 13 -41.50 -119.42 -82.91
C ILE A 13 -42.78 -118.69 -83.33
N GLU A 14 -42.70 -117.39 -83.60
CA GLU A 14 -43.83 -116.60 -84.11
C GLU A 14 -44.19 -117.00 -85.54
N ASP A 15 -43.21 -117.22 -86.41
CA ASP A 15 -43.40 -117.75 -87.77
C ASP A 15 -44.02 -119.15 -87.75
N LEU A 16 -43.54 -120.04 -86.88
CA LEU A 16 -44.12 -121.38 -86.67
C LEU A 16 -45.57 -121.28 -86.19
N ARG A 17 -45.88 -120.32 -85.31
CA ARG A 17 -47.25 -120.05 -84.86
C ARG A 17 -48.14 -119.56 -86.00
N LEU A 18 -47.66 -118.63 -86.82
CA LEU A 18 -48.40 -118.11 -87.99
C LEU A 18 -48.66 -119.21 -89.03
N ASN A 19 -47.75 -120.16 -89.16
CA ASN A 19 -47.89 -121.34 -90.04
C ASN A 19 -48.79 -122.46 -89.44
N GLY A 20 -49.43 -122.21 -88.29
CA GLY A 20 -50.42 -123.11 -87.70
C GLY A 20 -49.86 -124.24 -86.82
N ALA A 21 -48.60 -124.16 -86.38
CA ALA A 21 -48.00 -125.17 -85.51
C ALA A 21 -48.77 -125.33 -84.19
N ARG A 22 -48.89 -126.57 -83.71
CA ARG A 22 -49.59 -126.87 -82.46
C ARG A 22 -48.74 -126.45 -81.27
N ARG A 23 -49.39 -126.12 -80.15
CA ARG A 23 -48.75 -125.71 -78.88
C ARG A 23 -47.62 -126.65 -78.41
N ARG A 24 -47.79 -127.97 -78.56
CA ARG A 24 -46.78 -128.97 -78.20
C ARG A 24 -45.54 -128.90 -79.08
N GLU A 25 -45.73 -128.66 -80.38
CA GLU A 25 -44.64 -128.54 -81.36
C GLU A 25 -43.81 -127.29 -81.08
N LEU A 26 -44.45 -126.17 -80.75
CA LEU A 26 -43.76 -124.94 -80.32
C LEU A 26 -42.92 -125.18 -79.06
N SER A 27 -43.45 -125.91 -78.08
CA SER A 27 -42.76 -126.21 -76.82
C SER A 27 -41.56 -127.14 -77.02
N ILE A 28 -41.72 -128.19 -77.83
CA ILE A 28 -40.63 -129.14 -78.15
C ILE A 28 -39.54 -128.46 -78.98
N HIS A 29 -39.90 -127.69 -80.02
CA HIS A 29 -38.94 -126.95 -80.84
C HIS A 29 -38.14 -125.95 -80.00
N THR A 30 -38.80 -125.24 -79.08
CA THR A 30 -38.12 -124.35 -78.12
C THR A 30 -37.15 -125.14 -77.23
N CYS A 31 -37.53 -126.31 -76.73
CA CYS A 31 -36.64 -127.16 -75.93
C CYS A 31 -35.42 -127.62 -76.74
N GLU A 32 -35.61 -128.01 -77.99
CA GLU A 32 -34.54 -128.45 -78.88
C GLU A 32 -33.55 -127.31 -79.16
N ARG A 33 -34.02 -126.12 -79.53
CA ARG A 33 -33.15 -124.94 -79.77
C ARG A 33 -32.41 -124.52 -78.50
N LEU A 34 -33.12 -124.42 -77.37
CA LEU A 34 -32.51 -124.06 -76.08
C LEU A 34 -31.40 -125.04 -75.69
N PHE A 35 -31.65 -126.33 -75.82
CA PHE A 35 -30.71 -127.33 -75.35
C PHE A 35 -29.54 -127.56 -76.32
N PHE A 36 -29.83 -127.80 -77.61
CA PHE A 36 -28.80 -128.19 -78.57
C PHE A 36 -28.00 -127.01 -79.11
N ASP A 37 -28.65 -125.88 -79.39
CA ASP A 37 -27.96 -124.74 -80.02
C ASP A 37 -27.42 -123.76 -78.99
N PHE A 38 -28.16 -123.55 -77.89
CA PHE A 38 -27.78 -122.55 -76.88
C PHE A 38 -27.16 -123.14 -75.61
N GLY A 39 -27.14 -124.47 -75.45
CA GLY A 39 -26.62 -125.13 -74.24
C GLY A 39 -27.41 -124.79 -72.97
N ILE A 40 -28.61 -124.23 -73.10
CA ILE A 40 -29.46 -123.80 -71.99
C ILE A 40 -30.43 -124.94 -71.67
N ARG A 41 -30.45 -125.37 -70.41
CA ARG A 41 -31.42 -126.37 -69.92
C ARG A 41 -32.85 -125.82 -70.07
N PRO A 42 -33.74 -126.47 -70.85
CA PRO A 42 -35.13 -126.04 -70.95
C PRO A 42 -35.83 -126.12 -69.59
N SER A 43 -36.38 -124.98 -69.16
CA SER A 43 -37.17 -124.84 -67.94
C SER A 43 -38.58 -124.36 -68.28
N ILE A 44 -39.52 -124.50 -67.34
CA ILE A 44 -40.90 -124.05 -67.53
C ILE A 44 -40.94 -122.55 -67.85
N ALA A 45 -40.15 -121.76 -67.13
CA ALA A 45 -40.06 -120.31 -67.34
C ALA A 45 -39.49 -119.99 -68.73
N SER A 46 -38.35 -120.59 -69.10
CA SER A 46 -37.70 -120.30 -70.37
C SER A 46 -38.57 -120.71 -71.57
N VAL A 47 -39.21 -121.87 -71.52
CA VAL A 47 -40.07 -122.34 -72.62
C VAL A 47 -41.35 -121.50 -72.73
N ARG A 48 -41.92 -121.08 -71.58
CA ARG A 48 -43.10 -120.20 -71.55
C ARG A 48 -42.80 -118.81 -72.09
N ASP A 49 -41.63 -118.25 -71.78
CA ASP A 49 -41.21 -116.93 -72.24
C ASP A 49 -41.17 -116.81 -73.77
N PHE A 50 -40.84 -117.90 -74.46
CA PHE A 50 -40.78 -117.94 -75.93
C PHE A 50 -42.09 -118.35 -76.57
N THR A 51 -42.75 -119.38 -76.04
CA THR A 51 -43.98 -119.91 -76.64
C THR A 51 -45.20 -119.04 -76.33
N GLN A 52 -45.22 -118.31 -75.21
CA GLN A 52 -46.33 -117.48 -74.73
C GLN A 52 -47.70 -118.17 -74.69
N THR A 53 -47.77 -119.49 -74.85
CA THR A 53 -48.99 -120.31 -74.81
C THR A 53 -48.73 -121.62 -74.11
N GLY A 54 -49.67 -122.01 -73.25
CA GLY A 54 -49.66 -123.28 -72.53
C GLY A 54 -50.13 -123.09 -71.10
N SER A 55 -50.92 -124.04 -70.60
CA SER A 55 -51.28 -124.06 -69.17
C SER A 55 -50.05 -124.45 -68.32
N ALA A 56 -50.10 -124.13 -67.03
CA ALA A 56 -49.06 -124.48 -66.07
C ALA A 56 -48.76 -125.99 -66.01
N SER A 57 -49.70 -126.87 -66.44
CA SER A 57 -49.55 -128.32 -66.37
C SER A 57 -48.98 -129.00 -67.61
N ASP A 58 -49.04 -128.39 -68.80
CA ASP A 58 -48.62 -129.09 -70.03
C ASP A 58 -47.25 -128.67 -70.56
N ILE A 59 -46.68 -127.52 -70.13
CA ILE A 59 -45.26 -127.20 -70.44
C ILE A 59 -44.30 -128.20 -69.77
N PRO A 60 -44.48 -128.60 -68.49
CA PRO A 60 -43.64 -129.62 -67.87
C PRO A 60 -43.68 -130.96 -68.62
N LYS A 61 -44.86 -131.41 -69.07
CA LYS A 61 -45.03 -132.67 -69.81
C LYS A 61 -44.28 -132.67 -71.14
N ASP A 62 -44.25 -131.54 -71.84
CA ASP A 62 -43.53 -131.41 -73.11
C ASP A 62 -42.01 -131.39 -72.89
N ILE A 63 -41.53 -130.74 -71.82
CA ILE A 63 -40.12 -130.78 -71.39
C ILE A 63 -39.70 -132.21 -71.01
N GLU A 64 -40.54 -132.93 -70.28
CA GLU A 64 -40.30 -134.34 -69.92
C GLU A 64 -40.26 -135.24 -71.17
N ALA A 65 -41.18 -135.05 -72.11
CA ALA A 65 -41.20 -135.79 -73.36
C ALA A 65 -39.93 -135.53 -74.19
N PHE A 66 -39.46 -134.28 -74.23
CA PHE A 66 -38.18 -133.92 -74.82
C PHE A 66 -37.01 -134.66 -74.14
N TRP A 67 -36.91 -134.59 -72.80
CA TRP A 67 -35.83 -135.27 -72.07
C TRP A 67 -35.89 -136.79 -72.16
N ALA A 68 -37.08 -137.39 -72.25
CA ALA A 68 -37.23 -138.82 -72.50
C ALA A 68 -36.68 -139.19 -73.88
N ARG A 69 -36.97 -138.38 -74.92
CA ARG A 69 -36.43 -138.54 -76.27
C ARG A 69 -34.92 -138.40 -76.31
N VAL A 70 -34.35 -137.34 -75.70
CA VAL A 70 -32.89 -137.11 -75.64
C VAL A 70 -32.20 -138.28 -74.94
N ARG A 71 -32.69 -138.68 -73.76
CA ARG A 71 -32.12 -139.82 -73.02
C ARG A 71 -32.24 -141.14 -73.76
N SER A 72 -33.31 -141.35 -74.52
CA SER A 72 -33.45 -142.54 -75.35
C SER A 72 -32.46 -142.59 -76.51
N ALA A 73 -32.13 -141.42 -77.09
CA ALA A 73 -31.19 -141.30 -78.19
C ALA A 73 -29.71 -141.31 -77.74
N SER A 74 -29.40 -140.80 -76.53
CA SER A 74 -28.04 -140.70 -76.00
C SER A 74 -27.58 -141.89 -75.16
N ARG A 75 -28.38 -142.97 -75.09
CA ARG A 75 -28.03 -144.17 -74.32
C ARG A 75 -26.89 -144.93 -75.01
N VAL A 76 -25.67 -144.77 -74.51
CA VAL A 76 -24.69 -145.86 -74.51
C VAL A 76 -25.16 -146.86 -73.45
N ARG A 77 -25.74 -147.99 -73.87
CA ARG A 77 -26.10 -149.08 -72.96
C ARG A 77 -24.79 -149.74 -72.50
N ILE A 78 -24.32 -149.39 -71.31
CA ILE A 78 -23.47 -150.29 -70.53
C ILE A 78 -24.46 -151.22 -69.82
N GLU A 79 -24.72 -152.38 -70.42
CA GLU A 79 -25.55 -153.40 -69.80
C GLU A 79 -24.89 -153.83 -68.48
N SER A 80 -25.73 -154.05 -67.47
CA SER A 80 -25.39 -154.34 -66.09
C SER A 80 -24.50 -155.59 -65.95
N GLY A 81 -23.21 -155.43 -66.19
CA GLY A 81 -22.15 -156.38 -65.86
C GLY A 81 -21.21 -155.71 -64.87
N ALA A 82 -20.80 -156.45 -63.83
CA ALA A 82 -19.74 -156.01 -62.95
C ALA A 82 -18.56 -155.49 -63.79
N ILE A 83 -18.07 -154.29 -63.47
CA ILE A 83 -16.90 -153.72 -64.12
C ILE A 83 -15.76 -154.74 -63.94
N PRO A 84 -15.04 -155.15 -65.01
CA PRO A 84 -13.94 -156.09 -64.88
C PRO A 84 -12.93 -155.61 -63.84
N GLU A 85 -12.45 -156.50 -62.96
CA GLU A 85 -11.54 -156.14 -61.85
C GLU A 85 -10.33 -155.32 -62.32
N ALA A 86 -9.74 -155.68 -63.46
CA ALA A 86 -8.63 -154.93 -64.06
C ALA A 86 -8.96 -153.47 -64.42
N LEU A 87 -10.23 -153.18 -64.74
CA LEU A 87 -10.70 -151.81 -65.01
C LEU A 87 -11.03 -151.07 -63.71
N GLN A 88 -11.51 -151.78 -62.70
CA GLN A 88 -11.78 -151.24 -61.36
C GLN A 88 -10.49 -150.85 -60.62
N GLU A 89 -9.45 -151.69 -60.68
CA GLU A 89 -8.13 -151.39 -60.10
C GLU A 89 -7.50 -150.16 -60.77
N ARG A 90 -7.48 -150.11 -62.11
CA ARG A 90 -6.99 -148.94 -62.87
C ARG A 90 -7.77 -147.67 -62.57
N ALA A 91 -9.09 -147.77 -62.40
CA ALA A 91 -9.91 -146.62 -62.01
C ALA A 91 -9.61 -146.17 -60.57
N GLY A 92 -9.39 -147.12 -59.64
CA GLY A 92 -9.00 -146.84 -58.26
C GLY A 92 -7.62 -146.19 -58.15
N GLU A 93 -6.64 -146.68 -58.93
CA GLU A 93 -5.31 -146.08 -59.02
C GLU A 93 -5.37 -144.66 -59.57
N LEU A 94 -6.11 -144.44 -60.67
CA LEU A 94 -6.29 -143.11 -61.25
C LEU A 94 -6.98 -142.15 -60.26
N LEU A 95 -8.03 -142.60 -59.58
CA LEU A 95 -8.72 -141.80 -58.55
C LEU A 95 -7.81 -141.50 -57.36
N GLY A 96 -6.96 -142.44 -56.96
CA GLY A 96 -5.95 -142.25 -55.92
C GLY A 96 -4.91 -141.20 -56.31
N GLN A 97 -4.39 -141.26 -57.55
CA GLN A 97 -3.46 -140.28 -58.09
C GLN A 97 -4.09 -138.88 -58.17
N LEU A 98 -5.30 -138.78 -58.73
CA LEU A 98 -6.04 -137.51 -58.80
C LEU A 98 -6.32 -136.94 -57.41
N TYR A 99 -6.62 -137.79 -56.42
CA TYR A 99 -6.83 -137.37 -55.04
C TYR A 99 -5.54 -136.86 -54.39
N SER A 100 -4.40 -137.53 -54.60
CA SER A 100 -3.10 -137.03 -54.12
C SER A 100 -2.70 -135.72 -54.76
N GLU A 101 -2.86 -135.59 -56.08
CA GLU A 101 -2.58 -134.35 -56.81
C GLU A 101 -3.49 -133.21 -56.34
N ALA A 102 -4.78 -133.49 -56.11
CA ALA A 102 -5.72 -132.52 -55.55
C ALA A 102 -5.34 -132.09 -54.13
N GLN A 103 -4.89 -133.03 -53.28
CA GLN A 103 -4.39 -132.69 -51.94
C GLN A 103 -3.14 -131.82 -51.99
N ASP A 104 -2.18 -132.14 -52.86
CA ASP A 104 -0.95 -131.37 -52.99
C ASP A 104 -1.23 -129.96 -53.52
N CYS A 105 -2.13 -129.83 -54.50
CA CYS A 105 -2.62 -128.53 -54.98
C CYS A 105 -3.32 -127.74 -53.87
N ALA A 106 -4.17 -128.38 -53.06
CA ALA A 106 -4.86 -127.72 -51.95
C ALA A 106 -3.89 -127.27 -50.85
N ARG A 107 -2.87 -128.08 -50.52
CA ARG A 107 -1.83 -127.71 -49.55
C ARG A 107 -0.97 -126.56 -50.07
N ALA A 108 -0.60 -126.56 -51.35
CA ALA A 108 0.14 -125.48 -51.98
C ALA A 108 -0.67 -124.18 -51.97
N ALA A 109 -1.95 -124.24 -52.35
CA ALA A 109 -2.86 -123.08 -52.30
C ALA A 109 -3.00 -122.52 -50.87
N LEU A 110 -3.20 -123.39 -49.88
CA LEU A 110 -3.30 -122.98 -48.47
C LEU A 110 -1.99 -122.35 -47.96
N ALA A 111 -0.82 -122.87 -48.38
CA ALA A 111 0.46 -122.29 -48.00
C ALA A 111 0.63 -120.87 -48.58
N VAL A 112 0.21 -120.66 -49.83
CA VAL A 112 0.22 -119.32 -50.47
C VAL A 112 -0.75 -118.38 -49.76
N GLU A 113 -1.97 -118.82 -49.44
CA GLU A 113 -2.94 -118.00 -48.70
C GLU A 113 -2.42 -117.61 -47.31
N LYS A 114 -1.79 -118.55 -46.58
CA LYS A 114 -1.18 -118.25 -45.27
C LYS A 114 -0.08 -117.21 -45.39
N GLN A 115 0.82 -117.35 -46.36
CA GLN A 115 1.88 -116.36 -46.60
C GLN A 115 1.30 -114.98 -46.96
N GLN A 116 0.22 -114.94 -47.75
CA GLN A 116 -0.45 -113.67 -48.08
C GLN A 116 -1.11 -113.03 -46.87
N ILE A 117 -1.74 -113.82 -45.99
CA ILE A 117 -2.34 -113.32 -44.75
C ILE A 117 -1.26 -112.82 -43.80
N GLU A 118 -0.18 -113.57 -43.60
CA GLU A 118 0.96 -113.16 -42.76
C GLU A 118 1.58 -111.84 -43.28
N ALA A 119 1.84 -111.74 -44.59
CA ALA A 119 2.34 -110.52 -45.20
C ALA A 119 1.36 -109.34 -45.06
N MET A 120 0.05 -109.60 -45.13
CA MET A 120 -0.97 -108.58 -44.91
C MET A 120 -0.99 -108.12 -43.45
N VAL A 121 -0.90 -109.04 -42.49
CA VAL A 121 -0.86 -108.73 -41.05
C VAL A 121 0.37 -107.86 -40.75
N GLU A 122 1.56 -108.27 -41.17
CA GLU A 122 2.79 -107.50 -40.98
C GLU A 122 2.69 -106.10 -41.61
N ALA A 123 2.14 -106.01 -42.83
CA ALA A 123 1.94 -104.72 -43.48
C ALA A 123 0.93 -103.82 -42.74
N THR A 124 -0.13 -104.39 -42.16
CA THR A 124 -1.09 -103.64 -41.36
C THR A 124 -0.52 -103.21 -40.02
N GLU A 125 0.25 -104.05 -39.34
CA GLU A 125 0.91 -103.73 -38.08
C GLU A 125 1.94 -102.62 -38.26
N SER A 126 2.73 -102.67 -39.33
CA SER A 126 3.66 -101.59 -39.67
C SER A 126 2.93 -100.27 -39.95
N ARG A 127 1.80 -100.30 -40.68
CA ARG A 127 0.99 -99.10 -40.94
C ARG A 127 0.36 -98.53 -39.66
N LEU A 128 -0.10 -99.39 -38.75
CA LEU A 128 -0.64 -98.98 -37.45
C LEU A 128 0.45 -98.33 -36.60
N HIS A 129 1.63 -98.95 -36.51
CA HIS A 129 2.75 -98.39 -35.79
C HIS A 129 3.18 -97.02 -36.34
N ASP A 130 3.28 -96.89 -37.67
CA ASP A 130 3.57 -95.61 -38.31
C ASP A 130 2.50 -94.55 -38.03
N ALA A 131 1.21 -94.95 -38.00
CA ALA A 131 0.12 -94.06 -37.66
C ALA A 131 0.19 -93.59 -36.20
N ASP A 132 0.50 -94.49 -35.27
CA ASP A 132 0.65 -94.18 -33.85
C ASP A 132 1.82 -93.21 -33.60
N VAL A 133 2.97 -93.44 -34.25
CA VAL A 133 4.13 -92.55 -34.16
C VAL A 133 3.79 -91.16 -34.72
N ARG A 134 3.08 -91.09 -35.85
CA ARG A 134 2.63 -89.81 -36.42
C ARG A 134 1.62 -89.11 -35.51
N HIS A 135 0.70 -89.87 -34.92
CA HIS A 135 -0.30 -89.34 -34.00
C HIS A 135 0.37 -88.75 -32.76
N ALA A 136 1.30 -89.47 -32.13
CA ALA A 136 2.08 -89.00 -31.00
C ALA A 136 2.87 -87.72 -31.34
N ALA A 137 3.52 -87.67 -32.50
CA ALA A 137 4.27 -86.50 -32.94
C ALA A 137 3.37 -85.26 -33.17
N ILE A 138 2.18 -85.46 -33.73
CA ILE A 138 1.18 -84.39 -33.93
C ILE A 138 0.66 -83.90 -32.58
N GLU A 139 0.35 -84.81 -31.66
CA GLU A 139 -0.15 -84.48 -30.32
C GLU A 139 0.89 -83.65 -29.53
N GLU A 140 2.16 -84.06 -29.55
CA GLU A 140 3.25 -83.29 -28.94
C GLU A 140 3.45 -81.92 -29.62
N ALA A 141 3.30 -81.83 -30.93
CA ALA A 141 3.36 -80.55 -31.64
C ALA A 141 2.17 -79.65 -31.27
N TYR A 142 0.98 -80.22 -31.14
CA TYR A 142 -0.24 -79.53 -30.73
C TYR A 142 -0.11 -78.98 -29.31
N GLN A 143 0.30 -79.80 -28.33
CA GLN A 143 0.51 -79.38 -26.94
C GLN A 143 1.58 -78.29 -26.82
N ARG A 144 2.65 -78.36 -27.61
CA ARG A 144 3.66 -77.29 -27.69
C ARG A 144 3.11 -76.00 -28.31
N SER A 145 2.14 -76.09 -29.21
CA SER A 145 1.50 -74.91 -29.80
C SER A 145 0.48 -74.28 -28.86
N GLU A 146 -0.32 -75.08 -28.16
CA GLU A 146 -1.26 -74.65 -27.11
C GLU A 146 -0.52 -73.93 -25.98
N SER A 147 0.52 -74.55 -25.41
CA SER A 147 1.31 -73.91 -24.35
C SER A 147 1.97 -72.60 -24.79
N LYS A 148 2.40 -72.48 -26.05
CA LYS A 148 2.89 -71.21 -26.61
C LYS A 148 1.76 -70.18 -26.77
N ALA A 149 0.57 -70.61 -27.19
CA ALA A 149 -0.59 -69.75 -27.34
C ALA A 149 -1.06 -69.23 -25.97
N GLU A 150 -1.14 -70.08 -24.95
CA GLU A 150 -1.46 -69.70 -23.57
C GLU A 150 -0.41 -68.74 -22.97
N ALA A 151 0.88 -69.00 -23.20
CA ALA A 151 1.95 -68.11 -22.78
C ALA A 151 1.89 -66.76 -23.51
N ALA A 152 1.50 -66.73 -24.79
CA ALA A 152 1.29 -65.49 -25.53
C ALA A 152 0.06 -64.73 -25.03
N ALA A 153 -1.06 -65.43 -24.78
CA ALA A 153 -2.30 -64.83 -24.28
C ALA A 153 -2.10 -64.21 -22.89
N SER A 154 -1.40 -64.88 -21.98
CA SER A 154 -1.05 -64.33 -20.66
C SER A 154 -0.14 -63.11 -20.75
N ARG A 155 0.83 -63.08 -21.69
CA ARG A 155 1.65 -61.89 -21.95
C ARG A 155 0.84 -60.74 -22.51
N ILE A 156 -0.08 -61.00 -23.44
CA ILE A 156 -0.98 -59.96 -23.99
C ILE A 156 -1.83 -59.38 -22.86
N ALA A 157 -2.45 -60.22 -22.03
CA ALA A 157 -3.26 -59.75 -20.90
C ALA A 157 -2.45 -58.91 -19.89
N ALA A 158 -1.20 -59.30 -19.60
CA ALA A 158 -0.30 -58.52 -18.75
C ALA A 158 0.04 -57.15 -19.38
N LEU A 159 0.38 -57.12 -20.67
CA LEU A 159 0.68 -55.87 -21.38
C LEU A 159 -0.55 -54.96 -21.51
N GLU A 160 -1.74 -55.52 -21.71
CA GLU A 160 -2.99 -54.75 -21.72
C GLU A 160 -3.29 -54.14 -20.35
N ALA A 161 -3.07 -54.89 -19.27
CA ALA A 161 -3.19 -54.38 -17.91
C ALA A 161 -2.19 -53.23 -17.67
N GLU A 162 -0.91 -53.40 -18.03
CA GLU A 162 0.10 -52.34 -17.93
C GLU A 162 -0.29 -51.09 -18.74
N LEU A 163 -0.73 -51.26 -19.99
CA LEU A 163 -1.20 -50.15 -20.82
C LEU A 163 -2.40 -49.43 -20.21
N SER A 164 -3.34 -50.15 -19.60
CA SER A 164 -4.49 -49.54 -18.92
C SER A 164 -4.04 -48.70 -17.72
N THR A 165 -3.05 -49.17 -16.95
CA THR A 165 -2.50 -48.42 -15.81
C THR A 165 -1.75 -47.17 -16.26
N LEU A 166 -0.94 -47.29 -17.31
CA LEU A 166 -0.19 -46.15 -17.89
C LEU A 166 -1.14 -45.09 -18.45
N ARG A 167 -2.19 -45.50 -19.17
CA ARG A 167 -3.24 -44.58 -19.63
C ARG A 167 -3.95 -43.89 -18.47
N GLY A 168 -4.26 -44.62 -17.41
CA GLY A 168 -4.82 -44.04 -16.18
C GLY A 168 -3.90 -42.97 -15.58
N GLN A 169 -2.60 -43.28 -15.43
CA GLN A 169 -1.60 -42.33 -14.93
C GLN A 169 -1.46 -41.09 -15.83
N GLU A 170 -1.44 -41.28 -17.14
CA GLU A 170 -1.39 -40.20 -18.13
C GLU A 170 -2.61 -39.29 -18.03
N THR A 171 -3.83 -39.86 -17.97
CA THR A 171 -5.06 -39.05 -17.80
C THR A 171 -5.05 -38.28 -16.48
N HIS A 172 -4.65 -38.91 -15.37
CA HIS A 172 -4.52 -38.22 -14.08
C HIS A 172 -3.46 -37.11 -14.10
N ALA A 173 -2.32 -37.33 -14.77
CA ALA A 173 -1.30 -36.31 -14.93
C ALA A 173 -1.80 -35.14 -15.79
N HIS A 174 -2.51 -35.42 -16.89
CA HIS A 174 -3.13 -34.40 -17.74
C HIS A 174 -4.18 -33.59 -16.98
N ASP A 175 -5.07 -34.24 -16.23
CA ASP A 175 -6.06 -33.56 -15.39
C ASP A 175 -5.38 -32.70 -14.31
N GLY A 176 -4.31 -33.22 -13.69
CA GLY A 176 -3.47 -32.47 -12.77
C GLY A 176 -2.84 -31.22 -13.40
N LEU A 177 -2.30 -31.34 -14.61
CA LEU A 177 -1.75 -30.19 -15.35
C LEU A 177 -2.84 -29.19 -15.73
N HIS A 178 -4.00 -29.63 -16.21
CA HIS A 178 -5.12 -28.76 -16.56
C HIS A 178 -5.63 -27.98 -15.34
N THR A 179 -5.76 -28.63 -14.19
CA THR A 179 -6.17 -27.95 -12.95
C THR A 179 -5.13 -26.94 -12.48
N LEU A 180 -3.83 -27.24 -12.61
CA LEU A 180 -2.75 -26.30 -12.30
C LEU A 180 -2.74 -25.11 -13.26
N ILE A 181 -2.90 -25.33 -14.56
CA ILE A 181 -2.99 -24.25 -15.57
C ILE A 181 -4.18 -23.35 -15.24
N ALA A 182 -5.37 -23.91 -15.04
CA ALA A 182 -6.56 -23.13 -14.71
C ALA A 182 -6.40 -22.34 -13.40
N ARG A 183 -5.65 -22.87 -12.42
CA ARG A 183 -5.31 -22.14 -11.20
C ARG A 183 -4.37 -20.97 -11.48
N LEU A 184 -3.28 -21.21 -12.23
CA LEU A 184 -2.31 -20.17 -12.57
C LEU A 184 -2.91 -19.07 -13.44
N GLU A 185 -3.84 -19.39 -14.34
CA GLU A 185 -4.59 -18.42 -15.13
C GLU A 185 -5.43 -17.50 -14.23
N ARG A 186 -6.17 -18.08 -13.26
CA ARG A 186 -6.92 -17.27 -12.27
C ARG A 186 -6.02 -16.41 -11.41
N GLU A 187 -4.88 -16.94 -10.96
CA GLU A 187 -3.90 -16.18 -10.19
C GLU A 187 -3.32 -15.02 -11.03
N ASN A 188 -2.96 -15.26 -12.29
CA ASN A 188 -2.50 -14.23 -13.22
C ASN A 188 -3.57 -13.15 -13.45
N GLU A 189 -4.81 -13.52 -13.73
CA GLU A 189 -5.91 -12.57 -13.88
C GLU A 189 -6.09 -11.71 -12.63
N SER A 190 -5.99 -12.31 -11.44
CA SER A 190 -6.09 -11.58 -10.18
C SER A 190 -4.94 -10.60 -9.97
N LEU A 191 -3.71 -11.00 -10.33
CA LEU A 191 -2.53 -10.16 -10.23
C LEU A 191 -2.58 -9.02 -11.25
N SER A 192 -2.98 -9.29 -12.50
CA SER A 192 -3.17 -8.27 -13.52
C SER A 192 -4.19 -7.22 -13.08
N LYS A 193 -5.34 -7.64 -12.53
CA LYS A 193 -6.34 -6.71 -11.98
C LYS A 193 -5.78 -5.85 -10.84
N ARG A 194 -4.97 -6.44 -9.95
CA ARG A 194 -4.30 -5.68 -8.87
C ARG A 194 -3.30 -4.68 -9.42
N VAL A 195 -2.50 -5.06 -10.41
CA VAL A 195 -1.54 -4.16 -11.06
C VAL A 195 -2.27 -3.00 -11.73
N GLU A 196 -3.34 -3.26 -12.46
CA GLU A 196 -4.18 -2.21 -13.07
C GLU A 196 -4.75 -1.26 -12.01
N GLN A 197 -5.28 -1.79 -10.90
CA GLN A 197 -5.79 -0.98 -9.79
C GLN A 197 -4.71 -0.09 -9.18
N GLU A 198 -3.52 -0.63 -8.91
CA GLU A 198 -2.39 0.14 -8.37
C GLU A 198 -1.88 1.19 -9.36
N GLN A 199 -1.88 0.88 -10.66
CA GLN A 199 -1.53 1.85 -11.71
C GLN A 199 -2.54 2.99 -11.77
N MET A 200 -3.84 2.70 -11.70
CA MET A 200 -4.89 3.72 -11.64
C MET A 200 -4.80 4.57 -10.37
N ALA A 201 -4.58 3.95 -9.21
CA ALA A 201 -4.37 4.67 -7.96
C ALA A 201 -3.13 5.58 -8.02
N SER A 202 -2.03 5.07 -8.58
CA SER A 202 -0.79 5.84 -8.77
C SER A 202 -0.99 7.02 -9.73
N ALA A 203 -1.74 6.83 -10.82
CA ALA A 203 -2.09 7.91 -11.74
C ALA A 203 -2.90 9.00 -11.03
N ALA A 204 -3.93 8.62 -10.28
CA ALA A 204 -4.75 9.56 -9.51
C ALA A 204 -3.93 10.33 -8.46
N LEU A 205 -2.94 9.69 -7.81
CA LEU A 205 -2.03 10.36 -6.89
C LEU A 205 -1.11 11.36 -7.60
N ARG A 206 -0.62 11.05 -8.82
CA ARG A 206 0.17 12.00 -9.62
C ARG A 206 -0.68 13.19 -10.04
N ASP A 207 -1.88 12.97 -10.53
CA ASP A 207 -2.80 14.05 -10.91
C ASP A 207 -3.10 14.98 -9.71
N ARG A 208 -3.28 14.40 -8.51
CA ARG A 208 -3.46 15.17 -7.28
C ARG A 208 -2.22 15.96 -6.88
N LEU A 209 -1.03 15.38 -7.03
CA LEU A 209 0.23 16.09 -6.78
C LEU A 209 0.39 17.26 -7.74
N ASP A 210 0.10 17.07 -9.02
CA ASP A 210 0.18 18.12 -10.03
C ASP A 210 -0.83 19.25 -9.71
N ALA A 211 -2.06 18.90 -9.34
CA ALA A 211 -3.06 19.87 -8.89
C ALA A 211 -2.58 20.68 -7.66
N LEU A 212 -2.06 20.01 -6.63
CA LEU A 212 -1.52 20.68 -5.43
C LEU A 212 -0.30 21.55 -5.77
N GLN A 213 0.55 21.13 -6.69
CA GLN A 213 1.67 21.94 -7.16
C GLN A 213 1.20 23.18 -7.91
N THR A 214 0.17 23.07 -8.74
CA THR A 214 -0.43 24.23 -9.41
C THR A 214 -1.06 25.19 -8.41
N GLU A 215 -1.85 24.70 -7.46
CA GLU A 215 -2.44 25.52 -6.39
C GLU A 215 -1.35 26.21 -5.56
N LEU A 216 -0.27 25.51 -5.21
CA LEU A 216 0.84 26.09 -4.48
C LEU A 216 1.52 27.21 -5.29
N ARG A 217 1.77 27.00 -6.58
CA ARG A 217 2.34 28.04 -7.46
C ARG A 217 1.43 29.26 -7.52
N GLU A 218 0.15 29.07 -7.78
CA GLU A 218 -0.84 30.16 -7.83
C GLU A 218 -0.91 30.93 -6.51
N ASN A 219 -0.95 30.23 -5.38
CA ASN A 219 -0.94 30.84 -4.06
C ASN A 219 0.36 31.62 -3.80
N THR A 220 1.53 31.06 -4.15
CA THR A 220 2.81 31.76 -3.98
C THR A 220 2.89 33.01 -4.86
N GLU A 221 2.41 32.96 -6.10
CA GLU A 221 2.31 34.14 -6.97
C GLU A 221 1.36 35.19 -6.39
N HIS A 222 0.22 34.74 -5.87
CA HIS A 222 -0.76 35.62 -5.22
C HIS A 222 -0.18 36.32 -4.00
N TYR A 223 0.46 35.58 -3.08
CA TYR A 223 1.12 36.17 -1.92
C TYR A 223 2.28 37.10 -2.32
N ALA A 224 3.08 36.74 -3.32
CA ALA A 224 4.15 37.61 -3.82
C ALA A 224 3.60 38.94 -4.37
N ARG A 225 2.47 38.90 -5.11
CA ARG A 225 1.77 40.10 -5.57
C ARG A 225 1.24 40.93 -4.39
N GLN A 226 0.56 40.30 -3.43
CA GLN A 226 0.07 40.99 -2.23
C GLN A 226 1.19 41.68 -1.43
N ILE A 227 2.33 40.99 -1.21
CA ILE A 227 3.49 41.57 -0.52
C ILE A 227 4.04 42.75 -1.31
N LYS A 228 4.19 42.60 -2.64
CA LYS A 228 4.67 43.69 -3.50
C LYS A 228 3.75 44.90 -3.44
N ASP A 229 2.45 44.69 -3.51
CA ASP A 229 1.45 45.77 -3.45
C ASP A 229 1.49 46.46 -2.07
N ALA A 230 1.49 45.69 -0.98
CA ALA A 230 1.60 46.21 0.39
C ALA A 230 2.90 47.01 0.63
N VAL A 231 4.04 46.52 0.13
CA VAL A 231 5.33 47.24 0.19
C VAL A 231 5.25 48.53 -0.64
N SER A 232 4.69 48.48 -1.85
CA SER A 232 4.54 49.68 -2.69
C SER A 232 3.61 50.72 -2.06
N GLU A 233 2.56 50.29 -1.36
CA GLU A 233 1.66 51.18 -0.63
C GLU A 233 2.33 51.76 0.61
N ALA A 234 3.04 50.93 1.39
CA ALA A 234 3.84 51.40 2.52
C ALA A 234 4.90 52.42 2.06
N GLU A 235 5.60 52.16 0.96
CA GLU A 235 6.53 53.12 0.35
C GLU A 235 5.84 54.43 -0.04
N ARG A 236 4.65 54.37 -0.65
CA ARG A 236 3.87 55.57 -1.00
C ARG A 236 3.46 56.39 0.21
N ARG A 237 3.16 55.75 1.36
CA ARG A 237 2.82 56.44 2.61
C ARG A 237 4.06 56.98 3.34
N VAL A 238 5.14 56.21 3.36
CA VAL A 238 6.37 56.53 4.10
C VAL A 238 7.23 57.58 3.37
N LYS A 239 7.31 57.56 2.03
CA LYS A 239 8.15 58.53 1.27
C LYS A 239 7.79 59.99 1.59
N PRO A 240 6.51 60.43 1.56
CA PRO A 240 6.13 61.79 1.96
C PRO A 240 6.50 62.09 3.41
N MET A 241 6.22 61.16 4.33
CA MET A 241 6.56 61.34 5.75
C MET A 241 8.08 61.46 5.99
N LEU A 242 8.91 60.73 5.23
CA LEU A 242 10.37 60.87 5.30
C LEU A 242 10.82 62.24 4.76
N VAL A 243 10.22 62.72 3.67
CA VAL A 243 10.48 64.07 3.14
C VAL A 243 10.06 65.14 4.14
N GLU A 244 8.91 64.98 4.80
CA GLU A 244 8.45 65.85 5.88
C GLU A 244 9.37 65.78 7.11
N LEU A 245 9.84 64.59 7.48
CA LEU A 245 10.80 64.44 8.58
C LEU A 245 12.13 65.13 8.24
N ASP A 246 12.62 65.00 7.02
CA ASP A 246 13.86 65.66 6.58
C ASP A 246 13.68 67.18 6.45
N SER A 247 12.51 67.67 6.04
CA SER A 247 12.21 69.09 6.07
C SER A 247 12.13 69.62 7.50
N LEU A 248 11.49 68.89 8.42
CA LEU A 248 11.46 69.22 9.86
C LEU A 248 12.85 69.16 10.49
N ARG A 249 13.70 68.18 10.13
CA ARG A 249 15.10 68.11 10.57
C ARG A 249 15.89 69.31 10.07
N THR A 250 15.69 69.71 8.82
CA THR A 250 16.32 70.89 8.22
C THR A 250 15.85 72.16 8.93
N MET A 251 14.54 72.32 9.17
CA MET A 251 13.96 73.42 9.93
C MET A 251 14.45 73.45 11.38
N SER A 252 14.60 72.30 12.03
CA SER A 252 15.17 72.20 13.37
C SER A 252 16.65 72.58 13.38
N ALA A 253 17.41 72.17 12.36
CA ALA A 253 18.82 72.52 12.22
C ALA A 253 19.01 74.03 12.00
N THR A 254 18.18 74.65 11.15
CA THR A 254 18.20 76.11 10.96
C THR A 254 17.72 76.86 12.19
N TYR A 255 16.70 76.36 12.90
CA TYR A 255 16.27 76.93 14.18
C TYR A 255 17.38 76.85 15.24
N GLN A 256 18.03 75.70 15.40
CA GLN A 256 19.16 75.55 16.32
C GLN A 256 20.35 76.44 15.94
N ALA A 257 20.65 76.59 14.64
CA ALA A 257 21.66 77.54 14.17
C ALA A 257 21.28 79.00 14.49
N GLY A 258 20.01 79.37 14.31
CA GLY A 258 19.47 80.67 14.70
C GLY A 258 19.54 80.93 16.20
N VAL A 259 19.27 79.92 17.04
CA VAL A 259 19.43 80.01 18.51
C VAL A 259 20.91 80.17 18.89
N ARG A 260 21.84 79.49 18.20
CA ARG A 260 23.29 79.70 18.41
C ARG A 260 23.73 81.10 18.01
N ASP A 261 23.24 81.62 16.90
CA ASP A 261 23.54 83.00 16.46
C ASP A 261 22.93 84.05 17.41
N ALA A 262 21.70 83.83 17.89
CA ALA A 262 21.06 84.67 18.89
C ALA A 262 21.82 84.64 20.23
N SER A 263 22.21 83.46 20.71
CA SER A 263 23.02 83.34 21.94
C SER A 263 24.43 83.91 21.79
N GLN A 264 25.04 83.88 20.60
CA GLN A 264 26.28 84.61 20.32
C GLN A 264 26.07 86.12 20.40
N LYS A 265 25.00 86.65 19.80
CA LYS A 265 24.64 88.07 19.91
C LYS A 265 24.32 88.48 21.35
N GLU A 266 23.60 87.64 22.11
CA GLU A 266 23.37 87.86 23.54
C GLU A 266 24.68 87.89 24.33
N PHE A 267 25.62 86.97 24.04
CA PHE A 267 26.94 86.97 24.67
C PHE A 267 27.75 88.23 24.32
N GLU A 268 27.70 88.68 23.07
CA GLU A 268 28.30 89.96 22.64
C GLU A 268 27.66 91.16 23.35
N PHE A 269 26.33 91.19 23.50
CA PHE A 269 25.64 92.22 24.29
C PHE A 269 26.03 92.18 25.77
N ILE A 270 26.18 91.01 26.36
CA ILE A 270 26.67 90.84 27.74
C ILE A 270 28.12 91.35 27.85
N GLN A 271 28.98 91.07 26.87
CA GLN A 271 30.33 91.62 26.84
C GLN A 271 30.32 93.16 26.76
N GLN A 272 29.50 93.73 25.90
CA GLN A 272 29.35 95.19 25.78
C GLN A 272 28.83 95.82 27.09
N LEU A 273 27.88 95.16 27.76
CA LEU A 273 27.39 95.56 29.09
C LEU A 273 28.45 95.42 30.18
N SER A 274 29.29 94.39 30.14
CA SER A 274 30.41 94.24 31.07
C SER A 274 31.48 95.31 30.87
N ALA A 275 31.72 95.71 29.61
CA ALA A 275 32.65 96.78 29.27
C ALA A 275 32.09 98.18 29.60
N SER A 276 30.77 98.39 29.52
CA SER A 276 30.14 99.62 30.02
C SER A 276 30.12 99.67 31.55
N LYS A 277 29.84 98.54 32.22
CA LYS A 277 29.93 98.42 33.68
C LYS A 277 31.35 98.67 34.18
N GLY A 278 32.36 98.06 33.57
CA GLY A 278 33.77 98.32 33.93
C GLY A 278 34.23 99.76 33.69
N ARG A 279 33.56 100.51 32.79
CA ARG A 279 33.76 101.97 32.66
C ARG A 279 33.06 102.76 33.77
N ALA A 280 31.84 102.36 34.15
CA ALA A 280 31.11 102.96 35.27
C ALA A 280 31.84 102.75 36.61
N ASP A 281 32.33 101.54 36.88
CA ASP A 281 33.06 101.23 38.12
C ASP A 281 34.35 102.06 38.26
N ARG A 282 35.05 102.37 37.15
CA ARG A 282 36.23 103.27 37.17
C ARG A 282 35.86 104.70 37.51
N LEU A 283 34.74 105.20 36.96
CA LEU A 283 34.22 106.52 37.30
C LEU A 283 33.79 106.58 38.76
N GLU A 284 33.19 105.51 39.29
CA GLU A 284 32.79 105.43 40.69
C GLU A 284 34.00 105.48 41.66
N ILE A 285 35.09 104.78 41.34
CA ILE A 285 36.35 104.87 42.09
C ILE A 285 36.94 106.29 42.06
N GLN A 286 36.81 106.98 40.92
CA GLN A 286 37.31 108.35 40.77
C GLN A 286 36.48 109.37 41.58
N VAL A 287 35.16 109.19 41.67
CA VAL A 287 34.26 109.99 42.51
C VAL A 287 34.53 109.77 44.01
N ARG A 288 34.79 108.53 44.43
CA ARG A 288 35.16 108.23 45.82
C ARG A 288 36.47 108.90 46.23
N LYS A 289 37.50 108.84 45.38
CA LYS A 289 38.77 109.56 45.62
C LYS A 289 38.59 111.07 45.77
N GLN A 290 37.75 111.69 44.95
CA GLN A 290 37.46 113.13 45.06
C GLN A 290 36.64 113.48 46.31
N SER A 291 35.80 112.57 46.82
CA SER A 291 35.08 112.78 48.09
C SER A 291 35.99 112.66 49.31
N ASP A 292 36.92 111.71 49.30
CA ASP A 292 37.90 111.55 50.39
C ASP A 292 38.81 112.80 50.53
N GLU A 293 39.13 113.47 49.42
CA GLU A 293 39.86 114.76 49.41
C GLU A 293 39.04 115.91 50.02
N ILE A 294 37.73 115.93 49.82
CA ILE A 294 36.82 116.94 50.41
C ILE A 294 36.71 116.76 51.93
N ASP A 295 36.61 115.51 52.40
CA ASP A 295 36.52 115.21 53.84
C ASP A 295 37.82 115.49 54.60
N ALA A 296 38.98 115.44 53.93
CA ALA A 296 40.26 115.86 54.53
C ALA A 296 40.29 117.38 54.78
N LEU A 297 39.80 118.19 53.83
CA LEU A 297 39.76 119.65 53.94
C LEU A 297 38.71 120.15 54.95
N ALA A 298 37.61 119.40 55.14
CA ALA A 298 36.59 119.74 56.14
C ALA A 298 37.11 119.59 57.59
N ARG A 299 37.97 118.60 57.85
CA ARG A 299 38.54 118.33 59.18
C ARG A 299 39.57 119.36 59.65
N GLU A 300 40.30 120.02 58.74
CA GLU A 300 41.23 121.10 59.09
C GLU A 300 40.51 122.39 59.56
N ARG A 301 39.31 122.66 59.04
CA ARG A 301 38.51 123.84 59.41
C ARG A 301 37.95 123.74 60.83
N ASP A 302 37.46 122.56 61.22
CA ASP A 302 36.75 122.37 62.51
C ASP A 302 37.71 122.38 63.72
N VAL A 303 39.00 122.10 63.52
CA VAL A 303 40.03 122.17 64.57
C VAL A 303 40.40 123.62 64.93
N LEU A 304 40.22 124.58 64.03
CA LEU A 304 40.58 125.99 64.27
C LEU A 304 39.50 126.79 65.02
N GLN A 305 38.24 126.36 65.00
CA GLN A 305 37.12 127.10 65.63
C GLN A 305 36.90 126.80 67.12
N SER A 306 37.52 125.75 67.68
CA SER A 306 37.26 125.28 69.05
C SER A 306 38.12 125.92 70.16
N ARG A 307 38.90 126.97 69.86
CA ARG A 307 39.88 127.55 70.81
C ARG A 307 39.49 128.89 71.49
N GLU A 308 38.27 129.42 71.29
CA GLU A 308 37.91 130.77 71.79
C GLU A 308 36.55 130.89 72.54
N ALA A 309 36.22 130.01 73.51
CA ALA A 309 35.08 130.26 74.43
C ALA A 309 35.31 129.80 75.90
N MET A 310 34.72 130.55 76.85
CA MET A 310 34.89 130.68 78.32
C MET A 310 34.95 129.37 79.16
N THR A 311 35.69 129.36 80.29
CA THR A 311 35.95 128.19 81.16
C THR A 311 34.95 127.98 82.31
N ASP A 312 34.60 126.70 82.58
CA ASP A 312 33.58 126.22 83.54
C ASP A 312 33.63 126.79 84.97
N GLU A 313 34.81 127.12 85.49
CA GLU A 313 35.00 127.58 86.87
C GLU A 313 34.37 128.95 87.14
N VAL A 314 34.30 129.82 86.12
CA VAL A 314 33.71 131.15 86.23
C VAL A 314 32.18 131.08 86.20
N GLY A 315 31.61 130.16 85.39
CA GLY A 315 30.16 129.98 85.28
C GLY A 315 29.49 129.50 86.58
N GLY A 316 30.14 128.60 87.33
CA GLY A 316 29.60 128.06 88.58
C GLY A 316 29.52 129.09 89.73
N THR A 317 30.49 130.02 89.82
CA THR A 317 30.49 131.04 90.88
C THR A 317 29.38 132.09 90.70
N LEU A 318 29.05 132.46 89.47
CA LEU A 318 27.96 133.38 89.16
C LEU A 318 26.59 132.77 89.49
N CYS A 319 26.39 131.47 89.26
CA CYS A 319 25.15 130.77 89.61
C CYS A 319 24.92 130.69 91.13
N ALA A 320 25.97 130.46 91.92
CA ALA A 320 25.87 130.40 93.37
C ALA A 320 25.51 131.76 94.01
N LEU A 321 26.03 132.87 93.45
CA LEU A 321 25.72 134.23 93.92
C LEU A 321 24.28 134.65 93.60
N ALA A 322 23.74 134.21 92.46
CA ALA A 322 22.34 134.44 92.07
C ALA A 322 21.36 133.72 93.01
N ALA A 323 21.61 132.44 93.34
CA ALA A 323 20.74 131.65 94.22
C ALA A 323 20.71 132.15 95.68
N GLN A 324 21.76 132.86 96.13
CA GLN A 324 21.83 133.46 97.47
C GLN A 324 21.22 134.87 97.57
N GLY A 325 20.60 135.39 96.48
CA GLY A 325 19.99 136.72 96.46
C GLY A 325 20.98 137.88 96.58
N ARG A 326 22.26 137.66 96.22
CA ARG A 326 23.32 138.69 96.32
C ARG A 326 23.54 139.50 95.04
N LEU A 327 22.90 139.12 93.95
CA LEU A 327 22.91 139.87 92.70
C LEU A 327 21.61 140.65 92.56
N SER A 328 21.72 141.92 92.21
CA SER A 328 20.57 142.76 91.88
C SER A 328 19.98 142.38 90.50
N MET A 329 18.72 142.73 90.26
CA MET A 329 18.05 142.41 88.98
C MET A 329 18.75 143.05 87.76
N ASP A 330 19.38 144.21 87.91
CA ASP A 330 20.16 144.86 86.83
C ASP A 330 21.45 144.10 86.50
N GLU A 331 22.10 143.49 87.49
CA GLU A 331 23.31 142.67 87.30
C GLU A 331 22.99 141.32 86.63
N LEU A 332 21.81 140.76 86.92
CA LEU A 332 21.33 139.54 86.24
C LEU A 332 20.97 139.81 84.77
N ALA A 333 20.39 140.98 84.48
CA ALA A 333 20.07 141.37 83.11
C ALA A 333 21.31 141.58 82.23
N THR A 334 22.45 142.03 82.79
CA THR A 334 23.70 142.23 82.03
C THR A 334 24.42 140.94 81.69
N LEU A 335 24.29 139.90 82.51
CA LEU A 335 24.86 138.58 82.24
C LEU A 335 24.11 137.83 81.12
N GLY A 336 22.81 138.12 80.93
CA GLY A 336 22.00 137.54 79.87
C GLY A 336 22.09 136.00 79.84
N THR A 337 22.29 135.43 78.65
CA THR A 337 22.33 133.97 78.42
C THR A 337 23.74 133.37 78.55
N LEU A 338 24.77 134.17 78.86
CA LEU A 338 26.16 133.71 78.90
C LEU A 338 26.44 132.67 79.99
N ALA A 339 25.62 132.64 81.04
CA ALA A 339 25.73 131.69 82.14
C ALA A 339 24.69 130.55 82.08
N ASP A 340 23.76 130.57 81.12
CA ASP A 340 22.58 129.68 81.10
C ASP A 340 22.93 128.19 80.95
N ALA A 341 24.08 127.88 80.34
CA ALA A 341 24.61 126.52 80.23
C ALA A 341 25.02 125.93 81.59
N HIS A 342 25.24 126.77 82.60
CA HIS A 342 25.70 126.39 83.93
C HIS A 342 24.61 126.53 85.02
N VAL A 343 23.38 126.92 84.64
CA VAL A 343 22.25 127.07 85.57
C VAL A 343 21.57 125.73 85.80
N GLU A 344 21.67 125.23 87.04
CA GLU A 344 20.93 124.07 87.51
C GLU A 344 19.64 124.48 88.24
N LEU A 345 18.53 123.81 87.94
CA LEU A 345 17.22 124.10 88.52
C LEU A 345 17.10 123.52 89.95
N PRO A 346 16.38 124.19 90.87
CA PRO A 346 16.25 123.71 92.24
C PRO A 346 15.35 122.49 92.27
N ALA A 347 15.75 121.44 93.00
CA ALA A 347 14.99 120.19 93.03
C ALA A 347 13.62 120.30 93.73
N ARG A 348 13.34 121.36 94.49
CA ARG A 348 12.09 121.54 95.25
C ARG A 348 11.68 123.00 95.30
N CYS A 349 10.37 123.24 95.33
CA CYS A 349 9.80 124.58 95.43
C CYS A 349 10.05 125.17 96.83
N PRO A 350 10.56 126.40 96.93
CA PRO A 350 10.82 127.05 98.22
C PRO A 350 9.55 127.43 99.00
N VAL A 351 8.35 127.40 98.37
CA VAL A 351 7.09 127.81 99.00
C VAL A 351 6.30 126.62 99.57
N CYS A 352 6.14 125.53 98.83
CA CYS A 352 5.37 124.36 99.29
C CYS A 352 6.25 123.16 99.72
N GLU A 353 7.57 123.22 99.51
CA GLU A 353 8.58 122.18 99.80
C GLU A 353 8.35 120.79 99.17
N VAL A 354 7.22 120.56 98.51
CA VAL A 354 6.83 119.28 97.90
C VAL A 354 6.93 119.30 96.38
N GLY A 355 6.51 120.38 95.72
CA GLY A 355 6.49 120.45 94.25
C GLY A 355 7.87 120.66 93.64
N GLU A 356 8.18 119.97 92.54
CA GLU A 356 9.38 120.21 91.73
C GLU A 356 9.12 121.34 90.72
N PRO A 357 9.97 122.37 90.65
CA PRO A 357 9.74 123.50 89.77
C PRO A 357 10.11 123.19 88.32
N GLU A 358 9.22 123.53 87.39
CA GLU A 358 9.42 123.36 85.96
C GLU A 358 9.78 124.70 85.31
N LEU A 359 10.82 124.67 84.47
CA LEU A 359 11.24 125.82 83.68
C LEU A 359 10.56 125.76 82.31
N ALA A 360 9.62 126.67 82.09
CA ALA A 360 9.04 126.93 80.78
C ALA A 360 9.86 128.00 80.06
N ARG A 361 10.04 127.83 78.74
CA ARG A 361 10.58 128.86 77.86
C ARG A 361 9.52 129.25 76.85
N HIS A 362 9.04 130.47 76.93
CA HIS A 362 8.09 131.04 76.00
C HIS A 362 8.80 132.15 75.20
N GLU A 363 9.02 131.87 73.91
CA GLU A 363 9.84 132.70 73.01
C GLU A 363 11.25 132.96 73.55
N ASP A 364 11.53 134.21 73.95
CA ASP A 364 12.81 134.67 74.48
C ASP A 364 12.75 134.93 76.00
N GLU A 365 11.69 134.48 76.66
CA GLU A 365 11.52 134.60 78.11
C GLU A 365 11.49 133.23 78.79
N PHE A 366 12.08 133.17 79.98
CA PHE A 366 12.18 132.03 80.87
C PHE A 366 11.31 132.26 82.10
N GLU A 367 10.48 131.29 82.42
CA GLU A 367 9.60 131.32 83.59
C GLU A 367 9.72 130.02 84.37
N LEU A 368 9.94 130.14 85.67
CA LEU A 368 9.93 129.02 86.61
C LEU A 368 8.60 129.01 87.35
N SER A 369 7.90 127.88 87.30
CA SER A 369 6.58 127.71 87.92
C SER A 369 6.51 126.40 88.72
N CYS A 370 5.82 126.43 89.86
CA CYS A 370 5.52 125.24 90.65
C CYS A 370 4.08 124.77 90.36
N PRO A 371 3.89 123.58 89.76
CA PRO A 371 2.55 123.09 89.42
C PRO A 371 1.69 122.74 90.66
N GLU A 372 2.32 122.49 91.82
CA GLU A 372 1.60 122.08 93.05
C GLU A 372 1.02 123.24 93.86
N CYS A 373 1.65 124.43 93.86
CA CYS A 373 1.21 125.58 94.66
C CYS A 373 1.01 126.87 93.85
N GLU A 374 1.14 126.78 92.52
CA GLU A 374 1.00 127.90 91.57
C GLU A 374 1.96 129.09 91.82
N HIS A 375 3.05 128.88 92.57
CA HIS A 375 4.09 129.90 92.74
C HIS A 375 4.95 130.02 91.48
N THR A 376 5.19 131.25 90.99
CA THR A 376 5.99 131.51 89.79
C THR A 376 7.03 132.62 90.01
N SER A 377 8.14 132.56 89.26
CA SER A 377 9.16 133.60 89.22
C SER A 377 8.74 134.84 88.40
N GLY A 378 7.66 134.70 87.61
CA GLY A 378 7.36 135.59 86.50
C GLY A 378 8.32 135.38 85.31
N ALA A 379 7.95 135.92 84.15
CA ALA A 379 8.72 135.84 82.92
C ALA A 379 9.99 136.72 83.00
N SER A 380 11.14 136.16 82.58
CA SER A 380 12.46 136.77 82.77
C SER A 380 13.43 136.44 81.63
N SER A 381 14.43 137.29 81.37
CA SER A 381 15.21 137.26 80.12
C SER A 381 16.34 136.24 80.07
N SER A 382 16.65 135.56 81.18
CA SER A 382 17.65 134.48 81.23
C SER A 382 17.27 133.39 82.23
N LYS A 383 17.81 132.19 82.01
CA LYS A 383 17.61 131.04 82.91
C LYS A 383 18.09 131.36 84.33
N LEU A 384 19.21 132.07 84.44
CA LEU A 384 19.77 132.56 85.70
C LEU A 384 18.83 133.54 86.41
N SER A 385 18.18 134.44 85.66
CA SER A 385 17.24 135.42 86.22
C SER A 385 15.94 134.77 86.71
N ALA A 386 15.43 133.77 85.98
CA ALA A 386 14.25 132.99 86.38
C ALA A 386 14.51 132.26 87.71
N LEU A 387 15.71 131.67 87.86
CA LEU A 387 16.12 130.98 89.08
C LEU A 387 16.14 131.90 90.30
N ALA A 388 16.70 133.11 90.15
CA ALA A 388 16.78 134.08 91.23
C ALA A 388 15.40 134.59 91.66
N GLY A 389 14.50 134.85 90.70
CA GLY A 389 13.13 135.31 90.97
C GLY A 389 12.27 134.24 91.67
N PHE A 390 12.49 132.95 91.36
CA PHE A 390 11.75 131.84 91.95
C PHE A 390 12.07 131.58 93.43
N GLY A 391 13.22 132.05 93.91
CA GLY A 391 13.71 131.80 95.28
C GLY A 391 13.10 132.68 96.38
N ALA A 392 12.27 133.68 96.07
CA ALA A 392 11.79 134.67 97.03
C ALA A 392 10.34 134.37 97.54
N PRO A 393 10.12 134.11 98.85
CA PRO A 393 8.78 133.78 99.37
C PRO A 393 7.81 134.98 99.37
N ALA A 394 6.59 134.74 98.88
CA ALA A 394 5.55 135.74 98.64
C ALA A 394 5.19 136.59 99.88
N ARG A 395 5.30 137.91 99.77
CA ARG A 395 4.63 138.85 100.67
C ARG A 395 3.17 139.02 100.23
N ALA A 396 2.25 138.62 101.12
CA ALA A 396 0.82 138.87 101.01
C ALA A 396 0.48 140.38 100.96
N GLU A 397 -0.65 140.64 100.28
CA GLU A 397 -1.28 141.91 99.88
C GLU A 397 -1.56 142.93 101.01
N ALA A 398 -1.56 144.24 100.68
CA ALA A 398 -2.70 145.16 100.90
C ALA A 398 -2.32 146.67 100.77
N SER A 399 -3.20 147.39 100.06
CA SER A 399 -3.38 148.87 99.95
C SER A 399 -2.77 149.58 98.76
#